data_AF-A0A9R0J497-F1
#
_entry.id   AF-A0A9R0J497-F1
#
_cell.length_a   1.000
_cell.length_b   1.000
_cell.length_c   1.000
_cell.angle_alpha   90.00
_cell.angle_beta   90.00
_cell.angle_gamma   90.00
#
_symmetry.space_group_name_H-M   'P 1'
#
loop_
_entity.id
_entity.type
_entity.pdbx_description
1 polymer ?
#
loop_
_entity_poly.entity_id
_entity_poly.type
_entity_poly.pdbx_seq_one_letter_code
_entity_poly.pdbx_strand_id
1 'polypeptide(L)'
;MGLKNVRSEASKKADRKFEKKLEFYSKIRETVASLSAKKKIEKKSKSARRRQKKVKAYDLSHLHEFLPELKEQQQPALPPKEVNCKSRHKLLLKEAKQMTTVLSHPVFQLDPLAAIHQHLQNTQPAPEIKPVKKSKDDAKKKRKKKTKKSSEPQSMEM
;
A
#
# COMPACT_ATOMS: atom_id res chain seq x y z
N MET A 1 -42.85 77.81 -8.85
CA MET A 1 -42.04 77.26 -7.73
C MET A 1 -41.98 75.74 -7.92
N GLY A 2 -40.88 74.98 -8.01
CA GLY A 2 -39.43 75.17 -7.95
C GLY A 2 -38.80 73.77 -7.93
N LEU A 3 -38.32 73.26 -9.08
CA LEU A 3 -37.75 71.91 -9.25
C LEU A 3 -36.28 71.83 -8.78
N LYS A 4 -36.01 72.01 -7.48
CA LYS A 4 -34.62 72.09 -6.97
C LYS A 4 -34.16 70.87 -6.14
N ASN A 5 -35.05 69.94 -5.81
CA ASN A 5 -34.78 68.92 -4.77
C ASN A 5 -34.40 67.52 -5.29
N VAL A 6 -34.47 67.26 -6.61
CA VAL A 6 -34.20 65.90 -7.14
C VAL A 6 -32.71 65.61 -7.30
N ARG A 7 -31.91 66.64 -7.63
CA ARG A 7 -30.46 66.51 -7.89
C ARG A 7 -29.65 66.30 -6.61
N SER A 8 -30.08 66.86 -5.48
CA SER A 8 -29.42 66.73 -4.17
C SER A 8 -29.64 65.37 -3.51
N GLU A 9 -30.78 64.73 -3.73
CA GLU A 9 -31.03 63.36 -3.25
C GLU A 9 -30.22 62.31 -4.03
N ALA A 10 -29.93 62.57 -5.31
CA ALA A 10 -29.08 61.71 -6.12
C ALA A 10 -27.60 61.78 -5.71
N SER A 11 -27.09 62.97 -5.34
CA SER A 11 -25.71 63.13 -4.84
C SER A 11 -25.54 62.44 -3.48
N LYS A 12 -26.48 62.59 -2.54
CA LYS A 12 -26.48 61.86 -1.25
C LYS A 12 -26.44 60.34 -1.43
N LYS A 13 -27.16 59.80 -2.42
CA LYS A 13 -27.13 58.37 -2.76
C LYS A 13 -25.79 57.95 -3.36
N ALA A 14 -25.12 58.83 -4.11
CA ALA A 14 -23.79 58.58 -4.66
C ALA A 14 -22.72 58.61 -3.56
N ASP A 15 -22.79 59.57 -2.65
CA ASP A 15 -21.89 59.71 -1.50
C ASP A 15 -21.98 58.46 -0.59
N ARG A 16 -23.21 58.01 -0.31
CA ARG A 16 -23.45 56.75 0.43
C ARG A 16 -22.88 55.51 -0.27
N LYS A 17 -22.86 55.49 -1.61
CA LYS A 17 -22.22 54.39 -2.38
C LYS A 17 -20.70 54.45 -2.28
N PHE A 18 -20.13 55.65 -2.25
CA PHE A 18 -18.70 55.85 -2.10
C PHE A 18 -18.22 55.45 -0.70
N GLU A 19 -18.93 55.86 0.34
CA GLU A 19 -18.65 55.51 1.73
C GLU A 19 -18.69 53.99 1.95
N LYS A 20 -19.72 53.30 1.42
CA LYS A 20 -19.78 51.83 1.43
C LYS A 20 -18.60 51.16 0.75
N LYS A 21 -18.06 51.74 -0.33
CA LYS A 21 -16.87 51.21 -1.00
C LYS A 21 -15.64 51.37 -0.11
N LEU A 22 -15.48 52.51 0.55
CA LEU A 22 -14.36 52.74 1.48
C LEU A 22 -14.40 51.76 2.66
N GLU A 23 -15.57 51.54 3.27
CA GLU A 23 -15.75 50.55 4.33
C GLU A 23 -15.44 49.13 3.87
N PHE A 24 -15.78 48.79 2.62
CA PHE A 24 -15.45 47.48 2.06
C PHE A 24 -13.95 47.30 1.88
N TYR A 25 -13.26 48.30 1.33
CA TYR A 25 -11.81 48.25 1.17
C TYR A 25 -11.06 48.24 2.51
N SER A 26 -11.53 48.95 3.54
CA SER A 26 -10.94 48.87 4.87
C SER A 26 -11.07 47.47 5.48
N LYS A 27 -12.27 46.87 5.42
CA LYS A 27 -12.52 45.48 5.88
C LYS A 27 -11.65 44.46 5.15
N ILE A 28 -11.47 44.59 3.83
CA ILE A 28 -10.56 43.70 3.08
C ILE A 28 -9.11 43.87 3.56
N ARG A 29 -8.64 45.11 3.74
CA ARG A 29 -7.27 45.35 4.21
C ARG A 29 -7.03 44.78 5.61
N GLU A 30 -7.97 44.97 6.53
CA GLU A 30 -7.90 44.43 7.89
C GLU A 30 -7.91 42.90 7.90
N THR A 31 -8.80 42.27 7.12
CA THR A 31 -8.86 40.80 7.03
C THR A 31 -7.57 40.21 6.44
N VAL A 32 -7.03 40.80 5.37
CA VAL A 32 -5.76 40.38 4.77
C VAL A 32 -4.59 40.54 5.76
N ALA A 33 -4.54 41.64 6.51
CA ALA A 33 -3.53 41.85 7.55
C ALA A 33 -3.65 40.82 8.70
N SER A 34 -4.88 40.49 9.12
CA SER A 34 -5.12 39.47 10.16
C SER A 34 -4.70 38.06 9.70
N LEU A 35 -4.91 37.72 8.42
CA LEU A 35 -4.55 36.43 7.85
C LEU A 35 -3.05 36.31 7.59
N SER A 36 -2.38 37.40 7.20
CA SER A 36 -0.93 37.40 6.99
C SER A 36 -0.15 37.31 8.31
N ALA A 37 -0.64 37.95 9.38
CA ALA A 37 -0.04 37.83 10.72
C ALA A 37 -0.07 36.39 11.26
N LYS A 38 -1.12 35.61 10.95
CA LYS A 38 -1.25 34.20 11.38
C LYS A 38 -0.32 33.23 10.63
N LYS A 39 0.32 33.63 9.52
CA LYS A 39 1.28 32.79 8.79
C LYS A 39 2.65 32.67 9.48
N LYS A 40 2.95 33.52 10.47
CA LYS A 40 4.25 33.55 11.17
C LYS A 40 4.29 32.76 12.48
N ILE A 41 3.24 32.00 12.80
CA ILE A 41 3.29 31.03 13.91
C ILE A 41 4.03 29.80 13.41
N GLU A 42 5.33 29.73 13.71
CA GLU A 42 6.17 28.57 13.46
C GLU A 42 5.48 27.29 13.96
N LYS A 43 5.32 26.32 13.06
CA LYS A 43 4.85 24.98 13.37
C LYS A 43 5.89 24.24 14.22
N LYS A 44 5.98 24.52 15.53
CA LYS A 44 6.50 23.51 16.47
C LYS A 44 5.42 22.44 16.64
N SER A 45 5.35 21.54 15.66
CA SER A 45 4.35 20.49 15.63
C SER A 45 4.55 19.56 16.84
N LYS A 46 3.68 19.70 17.84
CA LYS A 46 3.58 18.79 18.99
C LYS A 46 3.44 17.31 18.56
N SER A 47 3.03 17.08 17.30
CA SER A 47 2.93 15.76 16.65
C SER A 47 4.28 15.05 16.49
N ALA A 48 5.35 15.74 16.07
CA ALA A 48 6.66 15.11 15.85
C ALA A 48 7.27 14.59 17.16
N ARG A 49 7.21 15.40 18.23
CA ARG A 49 7.71 15.02 19.57
C ARG A 49 6.90 13.88 20.22
N ARG A 50 5.61 13.74 19.90
CA ARG A 50 4.75 12.66 20.41
C ARG A 50 4.99 11.33 19.68
N ARG A 51 5.38 11.36 18.40
CA ARG A 51 5.68 10.16 17.60
C ARG A 51 6.98 9.48 18.00
N GLN A 52 7.99 10.25 18.39
CA GLN A 52 9.29 9.69 18.80
C GLN A 52 9.27 8.97 20.17
N LYS A 53 8.34 9.31 21.06
CA LYS A 53 8.28 8.72 22.42
C LYS A 53 7.66 7.32 22.49
N LYS A 54 7.17 6.77 21.37
CA LYS A 54 6.44 5.49 21.34
C LYS A 54 7.16 4.34 20.65
N VAL A 55 8.31 4.57 20.03
CA VAL A 55 9.06 3.50 19.37
C VAL A 55 10.19 3.05 20.30
N LYS A 56 9.82 2.41 21.40
CA LYS A 56 10.73 1.49 22.08
C LYS A 56 10.70 0.19 21.27
N ALA A 57 11.38 0.18 20.14
CA ALA A 57 11.67 -1.09 19.47
C ALA A 57 12.66 -1.81 20.41
N TYR A 58 12.20 -2.87 21.04
CA TYR A 58 13.10 -3.74 21.79
C TYR A 58 14.13 -4.29 20.80
N ASP A 59 15.40 -4.26 21.19
CA ASP A 59 16.46 -4.88 20.40
C ASP A 59 16.25 -6.39 20.44
N LEU A 60 15.84 -6.95 19.29
CA LEU A 60 15.56 -8.38 19.13
C LEU A 60 16.81 -9.17 18.68
N SER A 61 17.99 -8.56 18.68
CA SER A 61 19.24 -9.21 18.28
C SER A 61 19.53 -10.48 19.10
N HIS A 62 19.06 -10.56 20.35
CA HIS A 62 19.18 -11.76 21.20
C HIS A 62 18.31 -12.95 20.75
N LEU A 63 17.30 -12.74 19.89
CA LEU A 63 16.49 -13.87 19.39
C LEU A 63 17.28 -14.83 18.48
N HIS A 64 18.39 -14.38 17.87
CA HIS A 64 19.20 -15.24 17.01
C HIS A 64 19.86 -16.39 17.79
N GLU A 65 20.14 -16.22 19.08
CA GLU A 65 20.78 -17.23 19.94
C GLU A 65 19.86 -18.43 20.21
N PHE A 66 18.54 -18.22 20.12
CA PHE A 66 17.53 -19.25 20.37
C PHE A 66 17.01 -19.93 19.11
N LEU A 67 17.40 -19.44 17.92
CA LEU A 67 16.97 -20.02 16.65
C LEU A 67 18.10 -20.88 16.08
N PRO A 68 17.79 -22.03 15.46
CA PRO A 68 18.78 -22.77 14.69
C PRO A 68 19.41 -21.84 13.63
N GLU A 69 20.74 -21.91 13.45
CA GLU A 69 21.46 -21.20 12.38
C GLU A 69 20.99 -21.72 11.00
N LEU A 70 19.82 -21.29 10.57
CA LEU A 70 19.35 -21.46 9.21
C LEU A 70 20.20 -20.53 8.36
N LYS A 71 20.99 -21.12 7.44
CA LYS A 71 21.72 -20.37 6.42
C LYS A 71 20.73 -19.47 5.71
N GLU A 72 20.71 -18.21 6.10
CA GLU A 72 19.79 -17.22 5.59
C GLU A 72 20.04 -17.15 4.08
N GLN A 73 19.09 -17.66 3.29
CA GLN A 73 18.90 -17.10 1.97
C GLN A 73 18.51 -15.66 2.24
N GLN A 74 19.50 -14.77 2.29
CA GLN A 74 19.33 -13.32 2.29
C GLN A 74 18.59 -12.96 1.00
N GLN A 75 17.27 -13.12 1.02
CA GLN A 75 16.39 -12.44 0.11
C GLN A 75 16.57 -10.96 0.45
N PRO A 76 17.09 -10.15 -0.48
CA PRO A 76 17.29 -8.73 -0.21
C PRO A 76 15.95 -8.15 0.23
N ALA A 77 15.98 -7.41 1.36
CA ALA A 77 14.81 -6.78 1.94
C ALA A 77 14.04 -6.05 0.83
N LEU A 78 12.86 -6.57 0.49
CA LEU A 78 12.04 -5.97 -0.56
C LEU A 78 11.75 -4.53 -0.15
N PRO A 79 11.95 -3.55 -1.06
CA PRO A 79 11.72 -2.16 -0.73
C PRO A 79 10.28 -1.98 -0.27
N PRO A 80 10.01 -1.04 0.66
CA PRO A 80 8.65 -0.78 1.13
C PRO A 80 7.77 -0.44 -0.07
N LYS A 81 6.98 -1.41 -0.51
CA LYS A 81 6.06 -1.23 -1.63
C LYS A 81 4.97 -0.28 -1.16
N GLU A 82 5.00 0.95 -1.66
CA GLU A 82 3.93 1.92 -1.44
C GLU A 82 2.62 1.35 -2.00
N VAL A 83 1.75 0.90 -1.10
CA VAL A 83 0.45 0.36 -1.48
C VAL A 83 -0.58 1.47 -1.60
N ASN A 84 -1.01 1.74 -2.84
CA ASN A 84 -2.10 2.68 -3.09
C ASN A 84 -3.43 2.21 -2.44
N CYS A 85 -4.41 3.11 -2.29
CA CYS A 85 -5.67 2.78 -1.63
C CYS A 85 -6.44 1.64 -2.33
N LYS A 86 -6.36 1.57 -3.67
CA LYS A 86 -7.02 0.52 -4.46
C LYS A 86 -6.36 -0.85 -4.26
N SER A 87 -5.03 -0.91 -4.17
CA SER A 87 -4.29 -2.15 -3.94
C SER A 87 -4.51 -2.64 -2.51
N ARG A 88 -4.58 -1.75 -1.53
CA ARG A 88 -4.99 -2.09 -0.15
C ARG A 88 -6.39 -2.70 -0.10
N HIS A 89 -7.37 -2.10 -0.79
CA HIS A 89 -8.71 -2.67 -0.83
C HIS A 89 -8.75 -4.05 -1.50
N LYS A 90 -8.03 -4.23 -2.62
CA LYS A 90 -7.90 -5.53 -3.27
C LYS A 90 -7.24 -6.58 -2.36
N LEU A 91 -6.22 -6.19 -1.59
CA LEU A 91 -5.58 -7.07 -0.62
C LEU A 91 -6.59 -7.49 0.45
N LEU A 92 -7.31 -6.54 1.05
CA LEU A 92 -8.35 -6.84 2.05
C LEU A 92 -9.39 -7.83 1.53
N LEU A 93 -9.87 -7.66 0.29
CA LEU A 93 -10.83 -8.60 -0.31
C LEU A 93 -10.25 -10.01 -0.49
N LYS A 94 -8.97 -10.13 -0.81
CA LYS A 94 -8.30 -11.44 -0.95
C LYS A 94 -8.14 -12.10 0.41
N GLU A 95 -7.60 -11.38 1.39
CA GLU A 95 -7.39 -11.88 2.75
C GLU A 95 -8.72 -12.25 3.42
N ALA A 96 -9.75 -11.42 3.27
CA ALA A 96 -11.08 -11.72 3.80
C ALA A 96 -11.63 -13.03 3.21
N LYS A 97 -11.51 -13.25 1.91
CA LYS A 97 -11.93 -14.50 1.25
C LYS A 97 -11.14 -15.71 1.74
N GLN A 98 -9.82 -15.56 1.91
CA GLN A 98 -8.97 -16.64 2.44
C GLN A 98 -9.38 -17.00 3.87
N MET A 99 -9.56 -16.00 4.73
CA MET A 99 -10.00 -16.19 6.11
C MET A 99 -11.36 -16.88 6.16
N THR A 100 -12.35 -16.44 5.39
CA THR A 100 -13.67 -17.09 5.36
C THR A 100 -13.57 -18.55 4.90
N THR A 101 -12.68 -18.84 3.96
CA THR A 101 -12.46 -20.20 3.46
C THR A 101 -11.93 -21.10 4.57
N VAL A 102 -10.90 -20.65 5.30
CA VAL A 102 -10.33 -21.41 6.44
C VAL A 102 -11.37 -21.64 7.53
N LEU A 103 -12.12 -20.60 7.90
CA LEU A 103 -13.17 -20.69 8.94
C LEU A 103 -14.34 -21.60 8.53
N SER A 104 -14.66 -21.67 7.24
CA SER A 104 -15.70 -22.55 6.71
C SER A 104 -15.27 -24.02 6.57
N HIS A 105 -13.98 -24.31 6.71
CA HIS A 105 -13.45 -25.65 6.44
C HIS A 105 -13.80 -26.61 7.60
N PRO A 106 -14.40 -27.78 7.32
CA PRO A 106 -14.90 -28.67 8.38
C PRO A 106 -13.77 -29.19 9.29
N VAL A 107 -12.60 -29.51 8.72
CA VAL A 107 -11.43 -29.96 9.50
C VAL A 107 -10.96 -28.86 10.48
N PHE A 108 -11.04 -27.59 10.08
CA PHE A 108 -10.64 -26.47 10.92
C PHE A 108 -11.66 -26.19 12.04
N GLN A 109 -12.95 -26.46 11.79
CA GLN A 109 -14.00 -26.33 12.80
C GLN A 109 -13.93 -27.42 13.88
N LEU A 110 -13.50 -28.63 13.50
CA LEU A 110 -13.35 -29.76 14.43
C LEU A 110 -12.09 -29.64 15.28
N ASP A 111 -10.93 -29.43 14.64
CA ASP A 111 -9.65 -29.23 15.34
C ASP A 111 -8.77 -28.22 14.59
N PRO A 112 -8.75 -26.95 15.03
CA PRO A 112 -7.98 -25.91 14.36
C PRO A 112 -6.47 -26.16 14.46
N LEU A 113 -5.98 -26.79 15.53
CA LEU A 113 -4.55 -27.02 15.73
C LEU A 113 -4.05 -28.11 14.79
N ALA A 114 -4.78 -29.23 14.70
CA ALA A 114 -4.44 -30.30 13.75
C ALA A 114 -4.54 -29.82 12.30
N ALA A 115 -5.57 -29.03 11.96
CA ALA A 115 -5.74 -28.47 10.62
C ALA A 115 -4.56 -27.56 10.22
N ILE A 116 -4.10 -26.69 11.13
CA ILE A 116 -2.92 -25.84 10.89
C ILE A 116 -1.67 -26.71 10.72
N HIS A 117 -1.46 -27.70 11.57
CA HIS A 117 -0.31 -28.58 11.49
C HIS A 117 -0.26 -29.33 10.15
N GLN A 118 -1.38 -29.90 9.72
CA GLN A 118 -1.50 -30.55 8.42
C GLN A 118 -1.26 -29.57 7.26
N HIS A 119 -1.82 -28.36 7.34
CA HIS A 119 -1.59 -27.34 6.32
C HIS A 119 -0.10 -26.97 6.20
N LEU A 120 0.58 -26.78 7.33
CA LEU A 120 2.01 -26.48 7.35
C LEU A 120 2.83 -27.63 6.78
N GLN A 121 2.52 -28.88 7.13
CA GLN A 121 3.20 -30.05 6.54
C GLN A 121 3.02 -30.13 5.03
N ASN A 122 1.84 -29.81 4.51
CA ASN A 122 1.53 -29.91 3.09
C ASN A 122 2.07 -28.74 2.25
N THR A 123 2.16 -27.55 2.85
CA THR A 123 2.58 -26.32 2.16
C THR A 123 4.06 -26.00 2.33
N GLN A 124 4.77 -26.73 3.18
CA GLN A 124 6.21 -26.61 3.27
C GLN A 124 6.85 -27.00 1.92
N PRO A 125 7.71 -26.12 1.36
CA PRO A 125 8.44 -26.47 0.15
C PRO A 125 9.31 -27.70 0.46
N ALA A 126 9.25 -28.71 -0.42
CA ALA A 126 10.10 -29.88 -0.30
C ALA A 126 11.57 -29.41 -0.17
N PRO A 127 12.34 -29.95 0.77
CA PRO A 127 13.74 -29.57 0.92
C PRO A 127 14.43 -29.77 -0.43
N GLU A 128 15.17 -28.74 -0.87
CA GLU A 128 15.99 -28.82 -2.08
C GLU A 128 17.05 -29.91 -1.91
N ILE A 129 16.70 -31.14 -2.28
CA ILE A 129 17.68 -32.19 -2.56
C ILE A 129 18.40 -31.71 -3.81
N LYS A 130 19.53 -31.01 -3.62
CA LYS A 130 20.43 -30.64 -4.71
C LYS A 130 20.67 -31.89 -5.54
N PRO A 131 20.29 -31.94 -6.83
CA PRO A 131 20.61 -33.08 -7.65
C PRO A 131 22.14 -33.15 -7.71
N VAL A 132 22.69 -34.21 -7.14
CA VAL A 132 24.10 -34.58 -7.32
C VAL A 132 24.31 -34.64 -8.82
N LYS A 133 25.11 -33.69 -9.34
CA LYS A 133 25.47 -33.62 -10.75
C LYS A 133 26.13 -34.95 -11.11
N LYS A 134 25.42 -35.82 -11.83
CA LYS A 134 26.06 -36.93 -12.53
C LYS A 134 26.97 -36.31 -13.59
N SER A 135 28.27 -36.57 -13.47
CA SER A 135 29.27 -36.21 -14.46
C SER A 135 28.87 -36.76 -15.82
N LYS A 136 28.91 -35.89 -16.84
CA LYS A 136 28.76 -36.29 -18.23
C LYS A 136 30.10 -36.81 -18.73
N ASP A 137 30.38 -38.07 -18.45
CA ASP A 137 31.24 -38.86 -19.32
C ASP A 137 30.36 -39.91 -19.99
N ASP A 138 30.68 -40.23 -21.24
CA ASP A 138 29.95 -41.16 -22.14
C ASP A 138 28.77 -40.60 -22.94
N ALA A 139 29.07 -39.73 -23.91
CA ALA A 139 28.25 -39.61 -25.12
C ALA A 139 29.07 -39.26 -26.37
N LYS A 140 30.15 -40.00 -26.63
CA LYS A 140 30.77 -40.08 -27.97
C LYS A 140 30.55 -41.47 -28.58
N LYS A 141 29.37 -41.71 -29.17
CA LYS A 141 29.18 -42.58 -30.36
C LYS A 141 27.70 -42.68 -30.74
N LYS A 142 27.32 -41.97 -31.81
CA LYS A 142 26.81 -42.55 -33.07
C LYS A 142 26.08 -41.47 -33.88
N ARG A 143 26.76 -41.01 -34.92
CA ARG A 143 26.21 -40.23 -36.02
C ARG A 143 25.33 -41.13 -36.91
N LYS A 144 24.18 -40.57 -37.29
CA LYS A 144 23.43 -40.76 -38.56
C LYS A 144 22.83 -42.13 -38.88
N LYS A 145 21.49 -42.20 -38.87
CA LYS A 145 20.72 -42.72 -40.02
C LYS A 145 19.40 -41.94 -40.16
N LYS A 146 19.09 -41.61 -41.41
CA LYS A 146 18.04 -40.72 -41.93
C LYS A 146 16.65 -41.39 -41.96
N THR A 147 15.61 -40.54 -41.98
CA THR A 147 14.25 -40.72 -42.58
C THR A 147 13.30 -41.73 -41.90
N LYS A 148 12.00 -41.49 -41.66
CA LYS A 148 10.89 -40.96 -42.48
C LYS A 148 9.75 -40.42 -41.58
N LYS A 149 8.92 -39.52 -42.13
CA LYS A 149 7.60 -39.10 -41.61
C LYS A 149 6.58 -40.25 -41.70
N SER A 150 5.70 -40.37 -40.70
CA SER A 150 4.33 -40.92 -40.77
C SER A 150 3.65 -40.64 -39.42
N SER A 151 2.83 -39.59 -39.34
CA SER A 151 1.35 -39.62 -39.26
C SER A 151 0.79 -40.25 -37.97
N GLU A 152 0.08 -39.40 -37.23
CA GLU A 152 -1.00 -39.69 -36.26
C GLU A 152 -1.98 -40.78 -36.75
N PRO A 153 -2.70 -41.47 -35.84
CA PRO A 153 -3.88 -40.84 -35.23
C PRO A 153 -4.07 -41.13 -33.73
N GLN A 154 -4.88 -40.25 -33.10
CA GLN A 154 -5.59 -40.42 -31.83
C GLN A 154 -6.24 -41.81 -31.69
N SER A 155 -6.16 -42.41 -30.50
CA SER A 155 -7.13 -43.40 -30.02
C SER A 155 -7.83 -42.86 -28.78
N MET A 156 -9.14 -42.67 -28.93
CA MET A 156 -10.14 -42.41 -27.89
C MET A 156 -10.79 -43.75 -27.48
N GLU A 157 -11.45 -43.81 -26.31
CA GLU A 157 -12.17 -44.94 -25.65
C GLU A 157 -11.30 -45.81 -24.71
N MET A 158 -11.68 -46.09 -23.45
CA MET A 158 -12.97 -46.04 -22.75
C MET A 158 -13.00 -45.11 -21.53
#